data_AF-A0A2R2MK34-F1
#
_entry.id   AF-A0A2R2MK34-F1
#
_cell.length_a   1.000
_cell.length_b   1.000
_cell.length_c   1.000
_cell.angle_alpha   90.00
_cell.angle_beta   90.00
_cell.angle_gamma   90.00
#
_symmetry.space_group_name_H-M   'P 1'
#
loop_
_entity.id
_entity.type
_entity.pdbx_description
1 polymer ?
#
loop_
_entity_poly.entity_id
_entity_poly.type
_entity_poly.pdbx_seq_one_letter_code
_entity_poly.pdbx_strand_id
1 'polypeptide(L)'
;MIKTFDPSKVGHSQDAQGLTHRRLHITKVQRIENPELYHRYAGRRYGFCMEAVRGEIKALHKLRSMRIRQVETQRVVQTLPNLSRKYDLVEEINECYLFHGTKAEAVEGMLMSGPTEKLGQDTGMFGRGIYCAEESTKADQYSDPKNARQTQNLQMIIMRVLLGKVFHCTAIKKYYKPPCMEPNCGRADICTKHPQYDTICGDVEKLFREFVIYDQWQCYPEFLVTYDRT
;
A
#
# COMPACT_ATOMS: atom_id res chain seq x y z
N MET A 1 -14.61 13.87 -10.21
CA MET A 1 -14.62 12.46 -9.75
C MET A 1 -13.21 12.11 -9.33
N ILE A 2 -13.00 11.68 -8.08
CA ILE A 2 -11.68 11.23 -7.60
C ILE A 2 -11.35 9.94 -8.34
N LYS A 3 -10.16 9.86 -8.93
CA LYS A 3 -9.71 8.70 -9.71
C LYS A 3 -8.39 8.20 -9.14
N THR A 4 -8.25 6.90 -9.02
CA THR A 4 -6.99 6.24 -8.64
C THR A 4 -6.07 6.03 -9.84
N PHE A 5 -6.59 6.15 -11.07
CA PHE A 5 -5.82 6.15 -12.30
C PHE A 5 -5.79 7.55 -12.91
N ASP A 6 -4.58 8.06 -13.11
CA ASP A 6 -4.26 9.31 -13.79
C ASP A 6 -3.40 9.03 -15.04
N PRO A 7 -3.94 9.20 -16.26
CA PRO A 7 -3.18 9.01 -17.50
C PRO A 7 -2.07 10.05 -17.69
N SER A 8 -2.14 11.21 -17.03
CA SER A 8 -1.09 12.24 -17.13
C SER A 8 0.19 11.86 -16.39
N LYS A 9 0.15 10.85 -15.52
CA LYS A 9 1.32 10.32 -14.79
C LYS A 9 1.92 9.05 -15.41
N VAL A 10 1.28 8.50 -16.45
CA VAL A 10 1.78 7.30 -17.15
C VAL A 10 3.10 7.62 -17.86
N GLY A 11 4.10 6.75 -17.70
CA GLY A 11 5.41 6.92 -18.34
C GLY A 11 6.35 7.91 -17.65
N HIS A 12 5.93 8.58 -16.57
CA HIS A 12 6.70 9.65 -15.93
C HIS A 12 7.60 9.22 -14.76
N SER A 13 7.46 8.00 -14.25
CA SER A 13 8.36 7.48 -13.20
C SER A 13 9.52 6.68 -13.78
N GLN A 14 10.58 6.49 -12.99
CA GLN A 14 11.69 5.60 -13.36
C GLN A 14 11.22 4.19 -13.70
N ASP A 15 10.16 3.69 -13.04
CA ASP A 15 9.62 2.35 -13.25
C ASP A 15 8.56 2.27 -14.34
N ALA A 16 8.19 3.39 -14.97
CA ALA A 16 7.14 3.47 -15.99
C ALA A 16 7.67 3.47 -17.43
N GLN A 17 8.97 3.24 -17.64
CA GLN A 17 9.60 3.27 -18.96
C GLN A 17 8.83 2.41 -19.98
N GLY A 18 8.49 3.00 -21.12
CA GLY A 18 7.77 2.32 -22.21
C GLY A 18 6.25 2.28 -22.07
N LEU A 19 5.68 2.75 -20.96
CA LEU A 19 4.22 2.86 -20.80
C LEU A 19 3.68 4.12 -21.48
N THR A 20 2.69 3.95 -22.35
CA THR A 20 2.06 5.05 -23.11
C THR A 20 0.53 4.96 -23.17
N HIS A 21 -0.05 3.96 -22.52
CA HIS A 21 -1.49 3.72 -22.49
C HIS A 21 -2.23 4.86 -21.77
N ARG A 22 -3.52 5.02 -22.08
CA ARG A 22 -4.34 6.10 -21.53
C ARG A 22 -5.47 5.60 -20.66
N ARG A 23 -5.72 4.28 -20.64
CA ARG A 23 -6.79 3.66 -19.87
C ARG A 23 -6.39 2.27 -19.41
N LEU A 24 -6.96 1.86 -18.27
CA LEU A 24 -7.00 0.48 -17.83
C LEU A 24 -8.43 -0.05 -18.07
N HIS A 25 -8.58 -0.99 -18.98
CA HIS A 25 -9.84 -1.66 -19.26
C HIS A 25 -9.96 -2.90 -18.35
N ILE A 26 -10.78 -2.80 -17.32
CA ILE A 26 -10.98 -3.90 -16.35
C ILE A 26 -11.77 -5.01 -17.04
N THR A 27 -11.17 -6.20 -17.12
CA THR A 27 -11.78 -7.39 -17.72
C THR A 27 -12.37 -8.32 -16.68
N LYS A 28 -11.80 -8.35 -15.46
CA LYS A 28 -12.26 -9.21 -14.37
C LYS A 28 -11.93 -8.61 -13.00
N VAL A 29 -12.82 -8.80 -12.05
CA VAL A 29 -12.55 -8.56 -10.61
C VAL A 29 -12.94 -9.81 -9.84
N GLN A 30 -12.03 -10.31 -9.02
CA GLN A 30 -12.26 -11.45 -8.14
C GLN A 30 -12.11 -11.01 -6.70
N ARG A 31 -13.06 -11.39 -5.85
CA ARG A 31 -12.86 -11.36 -4.41
C ARG A 31 -12.09 -12.59 -4.00
N ILE A 32 -11.08 -12.39 -3.16
CA ILE A 32 -10.25 -13.47 -2.63
C ILE A 32 -10.73 -13.76 -1.21
N GLU A 33 -11.08 -15.02 -0.97
CA GLU A 33 -11.57 -15.50 0.33
C GLU A 33 -10.59 -16.54 0.85
N ASN A 34 -9.58 -16.07 1.60
CA ASN A 34 -8.59 -16.91 2.25
C ASN A 34 -8.77 -16.80 3.79
N PRO A 35 -9.47 -17.76 4.42
CA PRO A 35 -9.79 -17.68 5.85
C PRO A 35 -8.56 -17.63 6.76
N GLU A 36 -7.47 -18.30 6.39
CA GLU A 36 -6.24 -18.32 7.19
C GLU A 36 -5.55 -16.94 7.18
N LEU A 37 -5.36 -16.36 5.99
CA LEU A 37 -4.79 -15.01 5.87
C LEU A 37 -5.70 -13.98 6.55
N TYR A 38 -7.01 -14.10 6.37
CA TYR A 38 -7.95 -13.20 7.02
C TYR A 38 -7.89 -13.32 8.55
N HIS A 39 -7.75 -14.53 9.10
CA HIS A 39 -7.61 -14.72 10.54
C HIS A 39 -6.35 -14.01 11.09
N ARG A 40 -5.21 -14.14 10.41
CA ARG A 40 -3.96 -13.44 10.79
C ARG A 40 -4.13 -11.92 10.72
N TYR A 41 -4.71 -11.44 9.62
CA TYR A 41 -5.01 -10.03 9.42
C TYR A 41 -5.96 -9.48 10.50
N ALA A 42 -7.05 -10.18 10.80
CA ALA A 42 -8.03 -9.79 11.81
C ALA A 42 -7.41 -9.74 13.22
N GLY A 43 -6.49 -10.66 13.53
CA GLY A 43 -5.70 -10.61 14.76
C GLY A 43 -4.84 -9.35 14.85
N ARG A 44 -4.15 -8.99 13.76
CA ARG A 44 -3.36 -7.74 13.71
C ARG A 44 -4.24 -6.49 13.79
N ARG A 45 -5.39 -6.49 13.10
CA ARG A 45 -6.41 -5.43 13.14
C ARG A 45 -6.90 -5.22 14.57
N TYR A 46 -7.22 -6.28 15.29
CA TYR A 46 -7.60 -6.19 16.70
C TYR A 46 -6.50 -5.59 17.57
N GLY A 47 -5.23 -6.00 17.37
CA GLY A 47 -4.09 -5.41 18.05
C GLY A 47 -3.99 -3.89 17.84
N PHE A 48 -4.11 -3.42 16.60
CA PHE A 48 -4.12 -2.00 16.29
C PHE A 48 -5.32 -1.27 16.89
N CYS A 49 -6.50 -1.88 16.92
CA CYS A 49 -7.66 -1.28 17.61
C CYS A 49 -7.36 -1.06 19.09
N MET A 50 -6.70 -2.01 19.76
CA MET A 50 -6.30 -1.87 21.17
C MET A 50 -5.26 -0.76 21.36
N GLU A 51 -4.28 -0.63 20.46
CA GLU A 51 -3.32 0.48 20.48
C GLU A 51 -4.00 1.83 20.26
N ALA A 52 -4.99 1.91 19.37
CA ALA A 52 -5.79 3.13 19.15
C ALA A 52 -6.62 3.51 20.37
N VAL A 53 -7.24 2.54 21.06
CA VAL A 53 -7.97 2.78 22.32
C VAL A 53 -7.05 3.33 23.41
N ARG A 54 -5.78 2.91 23.45
CA ARG A 54 -4.76 3.45 24.36
C ARG A 54 -4.21 4.81 23.92
N GLY A 55 -4.61 5.30 22.74
CA GLY A 55 -4.15 6.57 22.18
C GLY A 55 -2.75 6.52 21.55
N GLU A 56 -2.20 5.32 21.34
CA GLU A 56 -0.89 5.08 20.73
C GLU A 56 -0.95 5.24 19.21
N ILE A 57 -2.04 4.79 18.59
CA ILE A 57 -2.36 5.05 17.18
C ILE A 57 -3.38 6.20 17.11
N LYS A 58 -3.18 7.11 16.16
CA LYS A 58 -4.10 8.21 15.87
C LYS A 58 -4.45 8.22 14.39
N ALA A 59 -5.73 8.48 14.10
CA ALA A 59 -6.19 8.65 12.73
C ALA A 59 -5.41 9.75 12.00
N LEU A 60 -5.05 9.54 10.74
CA LEU A 60 -4.24 10.45 9.91
C LEU A 60 -4.80 11.87 9.90
N HIS A 61 -6.13 12.02 9.76
CA HIS A 61 -6.77 13.33 9.71
C HIS A 61 -6.59 14.15 11.01
N LYS A 62 -6.38 13.47 12.15
CA LYS A 62 -6.15 14.10 13.47
C LYS A 62 -4.70 14.54 13.67
N LEU A 63 -3.75 14.04 12.88
CA LEU A 63 -2.32 14.32 13.04
C LEU A 63 -1.96 15.68 12.41
N ARG A 64 -1.95 16.75 13.22
CA ARG A 64 -1.66 18.12 12.76
C ARG A 64 -0.29 18.27 12.06
N SER A 65 0.71 17.51 12.50
CA SER A 65 2.09 17.54 12.00
C SER A 65 2.30 16.84 10.66
N MET A 66 1.34 16.02 10.20
CA MET A 66 1.49 15.28 8.95
C MET A 66 0.82 16.01 7.80
N ARG A 67 1.54 16.07 6.67
CA ARG A 67 1.00 16.60 5.40
C ARG A 67 -0.07 15.68 4.81
N ILE A 68 -0.02 14.40 5.15
CA ILE A 68 -0.98 13.40 4.72
C ILE A 68 -2.15 13.39 5.71
N ARG A 69 -3.29 13.91 5.27
CA ARG A 69 -4.54 13.91 6.05
C ARG A 69 -5.40 12.68 5.76
N GLN A 70 -5.26 12.09 4.59
CA GLN A 70 -6.08 10.99 4.11
C GLN A 70 -5.41 10.32 2.90
N VAL A 71 -5.69 9.03 2.70
CA VAL A 71 -5.28 8.24 1.54
C VAL A 71 -6.31 8.42 0.41
N GLU A 72 -5.88 8.52 -0.85
CA GLU A 72 -6.81 8.79 -1.98
C GLU A 72 -7.87 7.69 -2.16
N THR A 73 -7.50 6.42 -1.97
CA THR A 73 -8.45 5.30 -2.00
C THR A 73 -9.55 5.43 -0.96
N GLN A 74 -9.23 5.93 0.25
CA GLN A 74 -10.23 6.18 1.29
C GLN A 74 -11.24 7.23 0.84
N ARG A 75 -10.79 8.27 0.12
CA ARG A 75 -11.68 9.28 -0.45
C ARG A 75 -12.61 8.67 -1.50
N VAL A 76 -12.11 7.76 -2.34
CA VAL A 76 -12.94 7.04 -3.32
C VAL A 76 -13.97 6.14 -2.61
N VAL A 77 -13.57 5.37 -1.62
CA VAL A 77 -14.47 4.49 -0.84
C VAL A 77 -15.60 5.31 -0.20
N GLN A 78 -15.29 6.48 0.34
CA GLN A 78 -16.30 7.39 0.92
C GLN A 78 -17.31 7.92 -0.10
N THR A 79 -16.92 8.05 -1.38
CA THR A 79 -17.86 8.41 -2.46
C THR A 79 -18.73 7.24 -2.92
N LEU A 80 -18.45 6.01 -2.47
CA LEU A 80 -19.17 4.79 -2.82
C LEU A 80 -19.93 4.29 -1.58
N PRO A 81 -21.14 4.80 -1.28
CA PRO A 81 -21.84 4.54 -0.01
C PRO A 81 -22.16 3.06 0.26
N ASN A 82 -22.30 2.25 -0.79
CA ASN A 82 -22.47 0.79 -0.66
C ASN A 82 -21.17 0.08 -0.30
N LEU A 83 -20.02 0.66 -0.63
CA LEU A 83 -18.70 0.15 -0.29
C LEU A 83 -18.35 0.55 1.15
N SER A 84 -18.54 1.82 1.51
CA SER A 84 -18.20 2.32 2.86
C SER A 84 -18.95 1.59 3.98
N ARG A 85 -20.23 1.25 3.78
CA ARG A 85 -21.01 0.47 4.76
C ARG A 85 -20.71 -1.03 4.77
N LYS A 86 -20.24 -1.59 3.65
CA LYS A 86 -20.09 -3.05 3.49
C LYS A 86 -18.73 -3.56 3.98
N TYR A 87 -17.67 -2.74 3.90
CA TYR A 87 -16.30 -3.22 4.14
C TYR A 87 -15.71 -2.85 5.50
N ASP A 88 -16.44 -2.07 6.33
CA ASP A 88 -16.11 -1.82 7.74
C ASP A 88 -14.63 -1.45 7.98
N LEU A 89 -14.15 -0.41 7.29
CA LEU A 89 -12.80 0.11 7.50
C LEU A 89 -12.75 0.95 8.78
N VAL A 90 -11.79 0.67 9.65
CA VAL A 90 -11.57 1.34 10.92
C VAL A 90 -10.65 2.53 10.72
N GLU A 91 -11.23 3.73 10.77
CA GLU A 91 -10.49 4.97 10.56
C GLU A 91 -9.46 5.25 11.66
N GLU A 92 -9.75 4.85 12.90
CA GLU A 92 -8.90 5.07 14.08
C GLU A 92 -7.52 4.43 13.95
N ILE A 93 -7.41 3.34 13.19
CA ILE A 93 -6.17 2.60 12.96
C ILE A 93 -5.58 2.83 11.56
N ASN A 94 -6.17 3.76 10.81
CA ASN A 94 -5.79 4.05 9.43
C ASN A 94 -5.92 2.83 8.50
N GLU A 95 -7.00 2.06 8.66
CA GLU A 95 -7.34 0.95 7.77
C GLU A 95 -7.83 1.49 6.43
N CYS A 96 -7.24 1.04 5.32
CA CYS A 96 -7.58 1.51 3.99
C CYS A 96 -7.38 0.43 2.93
N TYR A 97 -7.83 0.71 1.70
CA TYR A 97 -7.44 -0.07 0.53
C TYR A 97 -6.23 0.55 -0.16
N LEU A 98 -5.30 -0.26 -0.66
CA LEU A 98 -4.20 0.19 -1.52
C LEU A 98 -4.01 -0.80 -2.67
N PHE A 99 -3.40 -0.34 -3.75
CA PHE A 99 -3.04 -1.18 -4.89
C PHE A 99 -1.63 -1.75 -4.72
N HIS A 100 -1.46 -3.00 -5.11
CA HIS A 100 -0.17 -3.67 -5.22
C HIS A 100 -0.03 -4.22 -6.63
N GLY A 101 0.92 -3.68 -7.38
CA GLY A 101 1.29 -4.17 -8.69
C GLY A 101 2.36 -5.23 -8.58
N THR A 102 2.17 -6.36 -9.26
CA THR A 102 3.18 -7.42 -9.33
C THR A 102 3.00 -8.19 -10.63
N LYS A 103 4.02 -8.94 -11.01
CA LYS A 103 3.97 -9.79 -12.20
C LYS A 103 3.02 -10.95 -11.97
N ALA A 104 2.34 -11.40 -13.02
CA ALA A 104 1.33 -12.46 -12.95
C ALA A 104 1.83 -13.73 -12.24
N GLU A 105 3.10 -14.12 -12.46
CA GLU A 105 3.70 -15.30 -11.84
C GLU A 105 3.81 -15.23 -10.30
N ALA A 106 3.79 -14.03 -9.71
CA ALA A 106 3.85 -13.84 -8.26
C ALA A 106 2.47 -13.77 -7.60
N VAL A 107 1.41 -13.55 -8.39
CA VAL A 107 0.06 -13.29 -7.87
C VAL A 107 -0.45 -14.49 -7.06
N GLU A 108 -0.42 -15.69 -7.63
CA GLU A 108 -0.97 -16.88 -6.97
C GLU A 108 -0.31 -17.14 -5.61
N GLY A 109 1.03 -17.06 -5.55
CA GLY A 109 1.77 -17.21 -4.30
C GLY A 109 1.37 -16.18 -3.24
N MET A 110 1.14 -14.93 -3.63
CA MET A 110 0.68 -13.88 -2.71
C MET A 110 -0.75 -14.08 -2.22
N LEU A 111 -1.65 -14.60 -3.07
CA LEU A 111 -3.04 -14.86 -2.68
C LEU A 111 -3.16 -16.07 -1.74
N MET A 112 -2.27 -17.06 -1.91
CA MET A 112 -2.25 -18.27 -1.08
C MET A 112 -1.54 -18.05 0.25
N SER A 113 -0.33 -17.48 0.21
CA SER A 113 0.57 -17.41 1.37
C SER A 113 0.65 -16.03 1.99
N GLY A 114 0.01 -15.02 1.38
CA GLY A 114 0.08 -13.61 1.77
C GLY A 114 1.26 -12.86 1.14
N PRO A 115 1.24 -11.51 1.18
CA PRO A 115 2.32 -10.70 0.64
C PRO A 115 3.58 -10.85 1.49
N THR A 116 4.72 -11.11 0.85
CA THR A 116 6.01 -11.18 1.53
C THR A 116 6.94 -10.10 1.00
N GLU A 117 7.83 -9.64 1.87
CA GLU A 117 8.98 -8.88 1.40
C GLU A 117 9.79 -9.77 0.46
N LYS A 118 10.24 -9.23 -0.68
CA LYS A 118 11.17 -9.98 -1.53
C LYS A 118 12.49 -10.15 -0.78
N LEU A 119 12.68 -11.34 -0.19
CA LEU A 119 13.91 -11.73 0.49
C LEU A 119 15.12 -11.41 -0.40
N GLY A 120 15.99 -10.51 0.06
CA GLY A 120 17.22 -10.15 -0.64
C GLY A 120 17.12 -9.01 -1.66
N GLN A 121 15.94 -8.44 -1.95
CA GLN A 121 15.80 -7.31 -2.89
C GLN A 121 15.57 -5.99 -2.16
N ASP A 122 16.66 -5.29 -1.83
CA ASP A 122 16.66 -3.91 -1.35
C ASP A 122 16.50 -2.91 -2.51
N THR A 123 15.50 -3.14 -3.37
CA THR A 123 15.39 -2.44 -4.67
C THR A 123 14.47 -1.22 -4.64
N GLY A 124 13.61 -1.10 -3.62
CA GLY A 124 12.71 0.03 -3.46
C GLY A 124 13.40 1.27 -2.87
N MET A 125 12.83 2.45 -3.14
CA MET A 125 13.37 3.74 -2.70
C MET A 125 13.45 3.88 -1.17
N PHE A 126 12.64 3.12 -0.44
CA PHE A 126 12.49 3.20 1.00
C PHE A 126 12.98 1.96 1.75
N GLY A 127 13.70 1.07 1.05
CA GLY A 127 14.25 -0.15 1.61
C GLY A 127 13.36 -1.37 1.41
N ARG A 128 13.51 -2.37 2.28
CA ARG A 128 12.72 -3.61 2.22
C ARG A 128 11.30 -3.38 2.73
N GLY A 129 10.37 -4.19 2.24
CA GLY A 129 8.96 -4.10 2.61
C GLY A 129 8.03 -4.52 1.48
N ILE A 130 6.75 -4.59 1.81
CA ILE A 130 5.63 -4.75 0.90
C ILE A 130 5.22 -3.34 0.45
N TYR A 131 5.39 -3.06 -0.85
CA TYR A 131 5.07 -1.75 -1.42
C TYR A 131 3.64 -1.74 -1.94
N CYS A 132 2.86 -0.76 -1.50
CA CYS A 132 1.52 -0.49 -2.01
C CYS A 132 1.40 0.98 -2.41
N ALA A 133 0.44 1.31 -3.27
CA ALA A 133 0.18 2.68 -3.69
C ALA A 133 -1.30 3.01 -3.60
N GLU A 134 -1.64 4.26 -3.32
CA GLU A 134 -3.04 4.71 -3.34
C GLU A 134 -3.56 4.97 -4.77
N GLU A 135 -2.66 5.02 -5.75
CA GLU A 135 -2.95 5.19 -7.16
C GLU A 135 -2.67 3.90 -7.94
N SER A 136 -3.67 3.43 -8.69
CA SER A 136 -3.51 2.30 -9.60
C SER A 136 -2.54 2.61 -10.74
N THR A 137 -2.32 3.89 -11.10
CA THR A 137 -1.28 4.27 -12.08
C THR A 137 0.13 3.87 -11.62
N LYS A 138 0.41 3.93 -10.31
CA LYS A 138 1.71 3.49 -9.77
C LYS A 138 1.81 1.98 -9.73
N ALA A 139 0.76 1.30 -9.25
CA ALA A 139 0.72 -0.15 -9.22
C ALA A 139 0.86 -0.77 -10.62
N ASP A 140 0.22 -0.18 -11.64
CA ASP A 140 0.31 -0.66 -13.03
C ASP A 140 1.77 -0.79 -13.52
N GLN A 141 2.68 0.09 -13.07
CA GLN A 141 4.09 0.09 -13.49
C GLN A 141 4.84 -1.20 -13.17
N TYR A 142 4.35 -1.96 -12.18
CA TYR A 142 4.93 -3.20 -11.69
C TYR A 142 4.16 -4.45 -12.10
N SER A 143 3.09 -4.30 -12.89
CA SER A 143 2.25 -5.43 -13.32
C SER A 143 2.89 -6.28 -14.44
N ASP A 144 4.05 -5.83 -14.94
CA ASP A 144 4.87 -6.50 -15.93
C ASP A 144 6.36 -6.15 -15.79
N PRO A 145 7.28 -6.83 -16.50
CA PRO A 145 8.68 -6.44 -16.52
C PRO A 145 8.89 -5.09 -17.21
N LYS A 146 9.67 -4.21 -16.59
CA LYS A 146 9.96 -2.85 -17.08
C LYS A 146 10.46 -2.78 -18.53
N ASN A 147 11.20 -3.79 -18.96
CA ASN A 147 11.82 -3.91 -20.29
C ASN A 147 11.01 -4.79 -21.26
N ALA A 148 9.85 -5.31 -20.87
CA ALA A 148 9.01 -6.16 -21.70
C ALA A 148 7.53 -5.83 -21.43
N ARG A 149 7.12 -4.63 -21.87
CA ARG A 149 5.78 -4.13 -21.58
C ARG A 149 4.70 -4.96 -22.25
N GLN A 150 3.75 -5.42 -21.44
CA GLN A 150 2.56 -6.14 -21.87
C GLN A 150 1.36 -5.19 -21.93
N THR A 151 0.37 -5.52 -22.74
CA THR A 151 -0.85 -4.72 -22.89
C THR A 151 -2.10 -5.45 -22.44
N GLN A 152 -2.04 -6.76 -22.25
CA GLN A 152 -3.22 -7.59 -21.98
C GLN A 152 -3.01 -8.51 -20.79
N ASN A 153 -4.12 -8.89 -20.16
CA ASN A 153 -4.18 -9.86 -19.07
C ASN A 153 -3.24 -9.51 -17.90
N LEU A 154 -3.08 -8.21 -17.65
CA LEU A 154 -2.31 -7.70 -16.53
C LEU A 154 -3.11 -7.85 -15.23
N GLN A 155 -2.41 -7.98 -14.12
CA GLN A 155 -3.02 -8.23 -12.82
C GLN A 155 -2.46 -7.27 -11.77
N MET A 156 -3.35 -6.72 -10.95
CA MET A 156 -2.99 -6.01 -9.73
C MET A 156 -3.90 -6.41 -8.58
N ILE A 157 -3.37 -6.34 -7.36
CA ILE A 157 -4.08 -6.72 -6.15
C ILE A 157 -4.56 -5.45 -5.45
N ILE A 158 -5.82 -5.42 -5.01
CA ILE A 158 -6.29 -4.43 -4.05
C ILE A 158 -6.18 -5.05 -2.65
N MET A 159 -5.25 -4.53 -1.86
CA MET A 159 -5.00 -4.96 -0.50
C MET A 159 -5.80 -4.11 0.48
N ARG A 160 -6.40 -4.76 1.47
CA ARG A 160 -6.87 -4.12 2.70
C ARG A 160 -5.67 -4.02 3.63
N VAL A 161 -5.30 -2.81 4.04
CA VAL A 161 -4.03 -2.52 4.71
C VAL A 161 -4.28 -1.78 6.02
N LEU A 162 -3.57 -2.19 7.07
CA LEU A 162 -3.53 -1.54 8.38
C LEU A 162 -2.31 -0.63 8.44
N LEU A 163 -2.47 0.69 8.28
CA LEU A 163 -1.31 1.60 8.25
C LEU A 163 -0.76 1.97 9.63
N GLY A 164 -1.60 1.90 10.69
CA GLY A 164 -1.16 2.18 12.06
C GLY A 164 -0.49 3.55 12.22
N LYS A 165 0.67 3.58 12.89
CA LYS A 165 1.55 4.75 13.03
C LYS A 165 2.34 4.94 11.73
N VAL A 166 2.03 5.99 10.98
CA VAL A 166 2.68 6.26 9.69
C VAL A 166 3.86 7.22 9.82
N PHE A 167 5.03 6.82 9.31
CA PHE A 167 6.19 7.68 9.12
C PHE A 167 6.16 8.30 7.73
N HIS A 168 5.97 9.62 7.64
CA HIS A 168 5.97 10.32 6.35
C HIS A 168 7.39 10.73 5.94
N CYS A 169 7.82 10.29 4.75
CA CYS A 169 9.12 10.61 4.19
C CYS A 169 8.99 11.30 2.83
N THR A 170 9.66 12.43 2.64
CA THR A 170 9.69 13.18 1.37
C THR A 170 11.01 13.05 0.62
N ALA A 171 11.94 12.24 1.12
CA ALA A 171 13.26 12.01 0.54
C ALA A 171 13.51 10.50 0.39
N ILE A 172 14.26 10.12 -0.63
CA ILE A 172 14.69 8.74 -0.83
C ILE A 172 15.63 8.38 0.31
N LYS A 173 15.24 7.39 1.12
CA LYS A 173 16.06 6.83 2.18
C LYS A 173 15.63 5.41 2.43
N LYS A 174 16.57 4.48 2.37
CA LYS A 174 16.30 3.07 2.62
C LYS A 174 16.24 2.79 4.12
N TYR A 175 15.19 2.10 4.52
CA TYR A 175 14.96 1.68 5.90
C TYR A 175 14.86 0.16 5.96
N TYR A 176 15.55 -0.44 6.93
CA TYR A 176 15.48 -1.87 7.19
C TYR A 176 14.19 -2.28 7.91
N LYS A 177 13.65 -1.37 8.72
CA LYS A 177 12.37 -1.47 9.43
C LYS A 177 11.80 -0.06 9.63
N PRO A 178 10.53 0.11 10.04
CA PRO A 178 9.99 1.44 10.27
C PRO A 178 10.85 2.24 11.26
N PRO A 179 11.04 3.56 11.05
CA PRO A 179 11.87 4.36 11.94
C PRO A 179 11.38 4.37 13.39
N CYS A 180 12.30 4.64 14.31
CA CYS A 180 11.97 4.96 15.69
C CYS A 180 11.15 6.25 15.78
N MET A 181 10.17 6.27 16.69
CA MET A 181 9.32 7.45 16.94
C MET A 181 9.95 8.47 17.89
N GLU A 182 10.99 8.08 18.63
CA GLU A 182 11.65 8.95 19.60
C GLU A 182 12.53 9.99 18.88
N PRO A 183 12.20 11.30 18.93
CA PRO A 183 12.87 12.33 18.11
C PRO A 183 14.38 12.41 18.32
N ASN A 184 14.85 12.13 19.54
CA ASN A 184 16.26 12.21 19.90
C ASN A 184 16.97 10.85 19.81
N CYS A 185 16.30 9.82 19.28
CA CYS A 185 16.92 8.52 19.07
C CYS A 185 17.75 8.54 17.78
N GLY A 186 19.06 8.79 17.92
CA GLY A 186 20.02 8.75 16.80
C GLY A 186 20.21 7.38 16.12
N ARG A 187 19.34 6.40 16.44
CA ARG A 187 19.37 5.03 15.91
C ARG A 187 18.32 4.75 14.85
N ALA A 188 17.44 5.70 14.51
CA ALA A 188 16.45 5.60 13.43
C ALA A 188 15.79 4.20 13.34
N ASP A 189 16.02 3.45 12.27
CA ASP A 189 15.49 2.12 11.95
C ASP A 189 16.32 0.95 12.52
N ILE A 190 17.28 1.18 13.40
CA ILE A 190 17.97 0.10 14.14
C ILE A 190 17.71 0.16 15.65
N CYS A 191 16.87 1.10 16.11
CA CYS A 191 16.46 1.21 17.51
C CYS A 191 15.63 0.00 17.96
N THR A 192 15.95 -0.58 19.12
CA THR A 192 15.17 -1.68 19.74
C THR A 192 14.56 -1.29 21.09
N LYS A 193 14.74 -0.04 21.54
CA LYS A 193 14.37 0.41 22.90
C LYS A 193 13.09 1.25 22.94
N HIS A 194 12.66 1.80 21.82
CA HIS A 194 11.55 2.74 21.74
C HIS A 194 10.53 2.24 20.72
N PRO A 195 9.28 2.73 20.81
CA PRO A 195 8.27 2.47 19.78
C PRO A 195 8.78 2.85 18.39
N GLN A 196 8.39 2.02 17.42
CA GLN A 196 8.62 2.25 16.01
C GLN A 196 7.30 2.63 15.34
N TYR A 197 7.39 3.32 14.21
CA TYR A 197 6.26 3.42 13.30
C TYR A 197 5.86 2.01 12.79
N ASP A 198 4.69 1.89 12.15
CA ASP A 198 4.23 0.64 11.56
C ASP A 198 4.36 0.65 10.04
N THR A 199 4.31 1.82 9.41
CA THR A 199 4.33 1.97 7.96
C THR A 199 5.10 3.22 7.56
N ILE A 200 5.84 3.15 6.45
CA ILE A 200 6.43 4.34 5.83
C ILE A 200 5.50 4.80 4.71
N CYS A 201 5.17 6.08 4.67
CA CYS A 201 4.58 6.72 3.49
C CYS A 201 5.65 7.55 2.80
N GLY A 202 6.11 7.09 1.64
CA GLY A 202 6.99 7.82 0.75
C GLY A 202 6.20 8.73 -0.17
N ASP A 203 6.48 10.03 -0.13
CA ASP A 203 5.91 11.07 -1.00
C ASP A 203 7.06 11.86 -1.65
N VAL A 204 7.84 11.16 -2.48
CA VAL A 204 9.01 11.72 -3.18
C VAL A 204 8.53 12.39 -4.46
N GLU A 205 8.97 13.62 -4.70
CA GLU A 205 8.66 14.42 -5.91
C GLU A 205 7.17 14.65 -6.17
N LYS A 206 6.29 14.32 -5.20
CA LYS A 206 4.82 14.44 -5.29
C LYS A 206 4.20 13.74 -6.50
N LEU A 207 4.90 12.76 -7.10
CA LEU A 207 4.38 12.03 -8.26
C LEU A 207 3.41 10.94 -7.82
N PHE A 208 3.86 10.07 -6.90
CA PHE A 208 3.05 8.99 -6.31
C PHE A 208 3.36 8.86 -4.82
N ARG A 209 2.33 8.63 -4.01
CA ARG A 209 2.53 8.16 -2.63
C ARG A 209 2.58 6.64 -2.59
N GLU A 210 3.65 6.14 -2.00
CA GLU A 210 3.89 4.71 -1.79
C GLU A 210 3.93 4.41 -0.30
N PHE A 211 3.34 3.29 0.08
CA PHE A 211 3.28 2.81 1.45
C PHE A 211 4.11 1.53 1.56
N VAL A 212 5.00 1.50 2.54
CA VAL A 212 5.94 0.39 2.77
C VAL A 212 5.57 -0.27 4.09
N ILE A 213 5.09 -1.49 3.98
CA ILE A 213 4.60 -2.30 5.09
C ILE A 213 5.59 -3.43 5.37
N TYR A 214 5.91 -3.66 6.64
CA TYR A 214 6.96 -4.59 7.06
C TYR A 214 6.41 -5.86 7.73
N ASP A 215 5.19 -5.78 8.29
CA ASP A 215 4.49 -6.94 8.83
C ASP A 215 3.44 -7.42 7.82
N GLN A 216 3.64 -8.64 7.32
CA GLN A 216 2.74 -9.30 6.38
C GLN A 216 1.28 -9.31 6.85
N TRP A 217 1.04 -9.42 8.15
CA TRP A 217 -0.31 -9.50 8.72
C TRP A 217 -1.01 -8.13 8.76
N GLN A 218 -0.32 -7.04 8.44
CA GLN A 218 -0.97 -5.75 8.18
C GLN A 218 -1.70 -5.71 6.83
N CYS A 219 -1.50 -6.70 5.95
CA CYS A 219 -2.03 -6.73 4.59
C CYS A 219 -2.93 -7.96 4.37
N TYR A 220 -4.12 -7.74 3.81
CA TYR A 220 -4.99 -8.79 3.32
C TYR A 220 -5.29 -8.56 1.83
N PRO A 221 -4.86 -9.45 0.91
CA PRO A 221 -5.16 -9.32 -0.51
C PRO A 221 -6.64 -9.66 -0.75
N GLU A 222 -7.51 -8.65 -0.78
CA GLU A 222 -8.96 -8.86 -0.80
C GLU A 222 -9.53 -8.97 -2.21
N PHE A 223 -8.95 -8.26 -3.19
CA PHE A 223 -9.37 -8.35 -4.58
C PHE A 223 -8.20 -8.52 -5.54
N LEU A 224 -8.44 -9.32 -6.57
CA LEU A 224 -7.59 -9.39 -7.76
C LEU A 224 -8.31 -8.73 -8.93
N VAL A 225 -7.66 -7.77 -9.56
CA VAL A 225 -8.17 -7.07 -10.75
C VAL A 225 -7.34 -7.51 -11.95
N THR A 226 -8.01 -8.02 -12.98
CA THR A 226 -7.43 -8.29 -14.29
C THR A 226 -7.87 -7.21 -15.27
N TYR A 227 -6.93 -6.72 -16.08
CA TYR A 227 -7.16 -5.60 -16.97
C TYR A 227 -6.23 -5.60 -18.18
N ASP A 228 -6.63 -4.81 -19.19
CA ASP A 228 -5.83 -4.51 -20.38
C ASP A 228 -5.50 -3.02 -20.43
N ARG A 229 -4.31 -2.67 -20.92
CA ARG A 229 -3.89 -1.28 -21.18
C ARG A 229 -4.40 -0.85 -22.57
N THR A 230 -5.15 0.26 -22.64
CA THR A 230 -5.80 0.77 -23.86
C THR A 230 -5.70 2.29 -24.03
#